data_AF-A0A158A959-F1
#
_entry.id   AF-A0A158A959-F1
#
_cell.length_a   1.000
_cell.length_b   1.000
_cell.length_c   1.000
_cell.angle_alpha   90.00
_cell.angle_beta   90.00
_cell.angle_gamma   90.00
#
_symmetry.space_group_name_H-M   'P 1'
#
loop_
_entity.id
_entity.type
_entity.pdbx_description
1 polymer ?
#
loop_
_entity_poly.entity_id
_entity_poly.type
_entity_poly.pdbx_seq_one_letter_code
_entity_poly.pdbx_strand_id
1 'polypeptide(L)'
;MEGFVTDWLNLVLRCLHVIVAIAWIGESFYFVALDNSLKPPTDPNARRRGVFGDFWHVHGGGFYHMQKYSVAPQDMPENLHWSFWPSYTTWMSGFGLFFVLYLMSPSTYLIDKSVLDMGPVVAVSAALGFLMAGWIVYDTLCRLLGTNDKLLGICVGIYVLIAAFIACHVFAGRAAYLITGAMIATIMSANVFFVIIPGQRKMVAAMLKGETPNAIYGKRGKQRSVHNTYFTLPVVFAMLSNHYAMTYTHKYNWLILVLIMLAGALIRQFFVMRHRGQVLWYMPVAGLVLVLGAFAWTMPAPSVPVAQAAGAPTIKVADIQPIIQQRCATCHSAHPTMMGSAPAGVLLDTPAEIKQNAQRVHQQAVTLKAMPLGNVTQMTDAERQKVAAWFAGGAVE
;
A
#
# COMPACT_ATOMS: atom_id res chain seq x y z
N MET A 1 12.17 -0.71 -29.76
CA MET A 1 13.08 -1.49 -28.88
C MET A 1 13.11 -0.92 -27.46
N GLU A 2 13.29 0.38 -27.27
CA GLU A 2 13.35 1.01 -25.94
C GLU A 2 12.11 0.75 -25.08
N GLY A 3 10.89 1.03 -25.58
CA GLY A 3 9.65 0.75 -24.84
C GLY A 3 9.48 -0.72 -24.42
N PHE A 4 9.87 -1.67 -25.28
CA PHE A 4 9.82 -3.10 -24.97
C PHE A 4 10.78 -3.51 -23.84
N VAL A 5 11.98 -2.92 -23.81
CA VAL A 5 12.94 -3.14 -22.71
C VAL A 5 12.40 -2.54 -21.41
N THR A 6 11.80 -1.35 -21.46
CA THR A 6 11.16 -0.71 -20.30
C THR A 6 10.00 -1.55 -19.77
N ASP A 7 9.20 -2.16 -20.64
CA ASP A 7 8.10 -3.06 -20.24
C ASP A 7 8.64 -4.32 -19.53
N TRP A 8 9.69 -4.95 -20.06
CA TRP A 8 10.35 -6.08 -19.40
C TRP A 8 10.98 -5.71 -18.06
N LEU A 9 11.62 -4.55 -17.96
CA LEU A 9 12.19 -4.06 -16.69
C LEU A 9 11.08 -3.84 -15.65
N ASN A 10 9.96 -3.23 -16.06
CA ASN A 10 8.79 -3.05 -15.22
C ASN A 10 8.22 -4.38 -14.74
N LEU A 11 8.10 -5.37 -15.64
CA LEU A 11 7.64 -6.71 -15.31
C LEU A 11 8.56 -7.36 -14.27
N VAL A 12 9.87 -7.41 -14.52
CA VAL A 12 10.84 -8.05 -13.63
C VAL A 12 10.85 -7.39 -12.26
N LEU A 13 10.87 -6.06 -12.18
CA LEU A 13 10.89 -5.34 -10.90
C LEU A 13 9.60 -5.56 -10.10
N ARG A 14 8.42 -5.54 -10.76
CA ARG A 14 7.15 -5.82 -10.10
C ARG A 14 7.07 -7.26 -9.63
N CYS A 15 7.45 -8.23 -10.47
CA CYS A 15 7.49 -9.64 -10.10
C CYS A 15 8.41 -9.87 -8.91
N LEU A 16 9.64 -9.35 -8.96
CA LEU A 16 10.58 -9.42 -7.85
C LEU A 16 9.95 -8.86 -6.57
N HIS A 17 9.40 -7.64 -6.64
CA HIS A 17 8.80 -6.98 -5.48
C HIS A 17 7.66 -7.78 -4.86
N VAL A 18 6.73 -8.30 -5.67
CA VAL A 18 5.61 -9.10 -5.17
C VAL A 18 6.11 -10.40 -4.52
N ILE A 19 7.07 -11.10 -5.15
CA ILE A 19 7.62 -12.35 -4.61
C ILE A 19 8.25 -12.12 -3.23
N VAL A 20 9.12 -11.11 -3.10
CA VAL A 20 9.79 -10.83 -1.82
C VAL A 20 8.83 -10.29 -0.76
N ALA A 21 7.81 -9.51 -1.17
CA ALA A 21 6.77 -9.02 -0.27
C ALA A 21 5.93 -10.18 0.30
N ILE A 22 5.55 -11.16 -0.53
CA ILE A 22 4.85 -12.36 -0.08
C ILE A 22 5.72 -13.16 0.91
N ALA A 23 7.00 -13.35 0.61
CA ALA A 23 7.93 -14.05 1.50
C ALA A 23 8.01 -13.34 2.86
N TRP A 24 8.16 -12.02 2.87
CA TRP A 24 8.29 -11.25 4.11
C TRP A 24 6.99 -11.19 4.92
N ILE A 25 5.86 -10.87 4.27
CA ILE A 25 4.56 -10.76 4.93
C ILE A 25 4.11 -12.14 5.44
N GLY A 26 4.30 -13.20 4.65
CA GLY A 26 3.99 -14.56 5.04
C GLY A 26 4.79 -14.99 6.27
N GLU A 27 6.09 -14.74 6.27
CA GLU A 27 6.97 -15.00 7.42
C GLU A 27 6.54 -14.21 8.66
N SER A 28 6.23 -12.92 8.51
CA SER A 28 5.75 -12.08 9.62
C SER A 28 4.45 -12.62 10.22
N PHE A 29 3.49 -13.00 9.39
CA PHE A 29 2.22 -13.57 9.85
C PHE A 29 2.42 -14.91 10.54
N TYR A 30 3.29 -15.76 9.99
CA TYR A 30 3.64 -17.05 10.57
C TYR A 30 4.27 -16.90 11.96
N PHE A 31 5.32 -16.08 12.11
CA PHE A 31 5.99 -15.92 13.41
C PHE A 31 5.09 -15.29 14.47
N VAL A 32 4.20 -14.38 14.08
CA VAL A 32 3.20 -13.82 15.02
C VAL A 32 2.16 -14.88 15.40
N ALA A 33 1.75 -15.75 14.47
CA ALA A 33 0.87 -16.87 14.78
C ALA A 33 1.55 -17.86 15.73
N LEU A 34 2.80 -18.25 15.44
CA LEU A 34 3.63 -19.11 16.28
C LEU A 34 3.76 -18.55 17.69
N ASP A 35 4.21 -17.29 17.83
CA ASP A 35 4.41 -16.63 19.12
C ASP A 35 3.14 -16.56 19.98
N ASN A 36 1.98 -16.38 19.36
CA ASN A 36 0.70 -16.34 20.07
C ASN A 36 0.11 -17.72 20.36
N SER A 37 0.63 -18.78 19.72
CA SER A 37 0.16 -20.17 19.87
C SER A 37 1.03 -20.99 20.83
N LEU A 38 2.16 -20.44 21.30
CA LEU A 38 3.05 -21.10 22.26
C LEU A 38 2.29 -21.41 23.57
N LYS A 39 2.45 -22.64 24.06
CA LYS A 39 1.95 -23.07 25.37
C LYS A 39 3.12 -23.28 26.33
N PRO A 40 2.92 -23.10 27.64
CA PRO A 40 3.94 -23.48 28.62
C PRO A 40 4.32 -24.95 28.44
N PRO A 41 5.61 -25.30 28.40
CA PRO A 41 6.04 -26.65 28.10
C PRO A 41 5.55 -27.62 29.19
N THR A 42 5.05 -28.77 28.78
CA THR A 42 4.57 -29.82 29.69
C THR A 42 5.72 -30.66 30.24
N ASP A 43 6.81 -30.80 29.49
CA ASP A 43 8.02 -31.50 29.91
C ASP A 43 8.81 -30.70 30.96
N PRO A 44 9.03 -31.27 32.17
CA PRO A 44 9.86 -30.64 33.20
C PRO A 44 11.30 -30.36 32.75
N ASN A 45 11.87 -31.19 31.87
CA ASN A 45 13.23 -30.98 31.37
C ASN A 45 13.30 -29.78 30.42
N ALA A 46 12.32 -29.58 29.55
CA ALA A 46 12.21 -28.36 28.75
C ALA A 46 12.16 -27.09 29.61
N ARG A 47 11.41 -27.10 30.73
CA ARG A 47 11.41 -25.97 31.69
C ARG A 47 12.79 -25.72 32.30
N ARG A 48 13.50 -26.77 32.71
CA ARG A 48 14.86 -26.67 33.25
C ARG A 48 15.85 -26.09 32.23
N ARG A 49 15.66 -26.38 30.94
CA ARG A 49 16.45 -25.80 29.84
C ARG A 49 16.06 -24.36 29.48
N GLY A 50 15.11 -23.74 30.18
CA GLY A 50 14.73 -22.35 29.98
C GLY A 50 13.74 -22.10 28.84
N VAL A 51 13.06 -23.16 28.36
CA VAL A 51 11.99 -23.04 27.34
C VAL A 51 10.82 -22.26 27.94
N PHE A 52 10.51 -21.12 27.33
CA PHE A 52 9.36 -20.27 27.67
C PHE A 52 8.04 -20.93 27.22
N GLY A 53 8.04 -21.51 26.03
CA GLY A 53 6.88 -22.14 25.43
C GLY A 53 7.26 -23.05 24.28
N ASP A 54 6.41 -24.04 24.02
CA ASP A 54 6.51 -24.94 22.88
C ASP A 54 5.24 -24.93 22.02
N PHE A 55 5.41 -25.34 20.76
CA PHE A 55 4.32 -25.51 19.81
C PHE A 55 4.65 -26.66 18.86
N TRP A 56 3.67 -27.54 18.68
CA TRP A 56 3.74 -28.64 17.72
C TRP A 56 2.95 -28.28 16.46
N HIS A 57 3.56 -28.49 15.31
CA HIS A 57 2.95 -28.23 14.01
C HIS A 57 3.15 -29.41 13.07
N VAL A 58 2.16 -29.71 12.24
CA VAL A 58 2.28 -30.71 11.16
C VAL A 58 2.28 -29.99 9.82
N HIS A 59 3.26 -30.27 8.98
CA HIS A 59 3.32 -29.75 7.63
C HIS A 59 4.15 -30.67 6.74
N GLY A 60 3.78 -30.79 5.46
CA GLY A 60 4.54 -31.59 4.48
C GLY A 60 4.73 -33.07 4.86
N GLY A 61 3.82 -33.64 5.66
CA GLY A 61 3.91 -35.03 6.15
C GLY A 61 4.82 -35.23 7.38
N GLY A 62 5.43 -34.17 7.92
CA GLY A 62 6.28 -34.23 9.12
C GLY A 62 5.72 -33.46 10.31
N PHE A 63 6.27 -33.73 11.49
CA PHE A 63 5.95 -33.03 12.75
C PHE A 63 7.12 -32.14 13.18
N TYR A 64 6.83 -30.87 13.43
CA TYR A 64 7.77 -29.86 13.90
C TYR A 64 7.50 -29.56 15.37
N HIS A 65 8.55 -29.58 16.20
CA HIS A 65 8.50 -29.16 17.59
C HIS A 65 9.31 -27.87 17.75
N MET A 66 8.61 -26.75 17.83
CA MET A 66 9.24 -25.43 17.99
C MET A 66 9.27 -25.05 19.46
N GLN A 67 10.46 -24.70 19.95
CA GLN A 67 10.68 -24.28 21.33
C GLN A 67 11.23 -22.86 21.34
N LYS A 68 10.60 -21.97 22.10
CA LYS A 68 11.06 -20.60 22.32
C LYS A 68 11.71 -20.49 23.68
N TYR A 69 12.89 -19.89 23.76
CA TYR A 69 13.62 -19.69 25.01
C TYR A 69 13.37 -18.28 25.57
N SER A 70 13.30 -18.15 26.90
CA SER A 70 13.04 -16.87 27.56
C SER A 70 14.19 -15.86 27.38
N VAL A 71 15.42 -16.38 27.36
CA VAL A 71 16.65 -15.58 27.29
C VAL A 71 17.61 -16.21 26.28
N ALA A 72 18.08 -17.43 26.55
CA ALA A 72 19.04 -18.16 25.75
C ALA A 72 18.77 -19.67 25.85
N PRO A 73 19.06 -20.47 24.81
CA PRO A 73 19.30 -21.90 24.99
C PRO A 73 20.60 -22.13 25.77
N GLN A 74 20.72 -23.28 26.42
CA GLN A 74 21.96 -23.67 27.12
C GLN A 74 23.13 -23.81 26.15
N ASP A 75 22.89 -24.44 24.99
CA ASP A 75 23.84 -24.56 23.90
C ASP A 75 23.36 -23.72 22.71
N MET A 76 24.17 -22.75 22.30
CA MET A 76 23.85 -21.93 21.13
C MET A 76 24.24 -22.67 19.85
N PRO A 77 23.31 -22.89 18.90
CA PRO A 77 23.64 -23.54 17.65
C PRO A 77 24.58 -22.65 16.82
N GLU A 78 25.53 -23.27 16.10
CA GLU A 78 26.48 -22.58 15.21
C GLU A 78 25.75 -21.84 14.07
N ASN A 79 24.69 -22.46 13.54
CA ASN A 79 23.93 -21.94 12.40
C ASN A 79 22.64 -21.29 12.86
N LEU A 80 22.68 -19.98 13.09
CA LEU A 80 21.49 -19.16 13.33
C LEU A 80 20.96 -18.57 12.02
N HIS A 81 19.72 -18.90 11.68
CA HIS A 81 19.03 -18.24 10.57
C HIS A 81 18.53 -16.86 10.99
N TRP A 82 18.85 -15.84 10.20
CA TRP A 82 18.44 -14.46 10.44
C TRP A 82 17.45 -13.98 9.37
N SER A 83 16.19 -13.83 9.76
CA SER A 83 15.08 -13.46 8.89
C SER A 83 14.98 -11.95 8.67
N PHE A 84 15.93 -11.35 7.94
CA PHE A 84 15.89 -9.92 7.56
C PHE A 84 15.90 -9.65 6.06
N TRP A 85 16.46 -10.56 5.27
CA TRP A 85 16.56 -10.39 3.83
C TRP A 85 15.22 -10.11 3.15
N PRO A 86 14.12 -10.83 3.44
CA PRO A 86 12.83 -10.54 2.82
C PRO A 86 12.36 -9.10 3.07
N SER A 87 12.60 -8.54 4.26
CA SER A 87 12.28 -7.15 4.56
C SER A 87 13.09 -6.17 3.72
N TYR A 88 14.41 -6.35 3.67
CA TYR A 88 15.32 -5.42 3.00
C TYR A 88 15.11 -5.45 1.48
N THR A 89 14.96 -6.63 0.90
CA THR A 89 14.72 -6.77 -0.55
C THR A 89 13.34 -6.24 -0.93
N THR A 90 12.32 -6.40 -0.08
CA THR A 90 10.99 -5.78 -0.30
C THR A 90 11.08 -4.26 -0.33
N TRP A 91 11.77 -3.66 0.64
CA TRP A 91 11.94 -2.20 0.66
C TRP A 91 12.75 -1.70 -0.53
N MET A 92 13.88 -2.34 -0.85
CA MET A 92 14.73 -1.94 -1.98
C MET A 92 13.99 -2.04 -3.32
N SER A 93 13.30 -3.16 -3.57
CA SER A 93 12.51 -3.35 -4.80
C SER A 93 11.33 -2.39 -4.87
N GLY A 94 10.63 -2.15 -3.75
CA GLY A 94 9.50 -1.22 -3.68
C GLY A 94 9.93 0.24 -3.87
N PHE A 95 11.04 0.64 -3.24
CA PHE A 95 11.64 1.96 -3.45
C PHE A 95 12.16 2.12 -4.88
N GLY A 96 12.75 1.08 -5.47
CA GLY A 96 13.15 1.07 -6.88
C GLY A 96 11.96 1.30 -7.82
N LEU A 97 10.82 0.62 -7.58
CA LEU A 97 9.58 0.86 -8.32
C LEU A 97 9.06 2.28 -8.13
N PHE A 98 9.04 2.78 -6.89
CA PHE A 98 8.62 4.14 -6.59
C PHE A 98 9.51 5.18 -7.27
N PHE A 99 10.82 4.96 -7.27
CA PHE A 99 11.80 5.83 -7.93
C PHE A 99 11.55 5.89 -9.44
N VAL A 100 11.52 4.74 -10.10
CA VAL A 100 11.37 4.66 -11.56
C VAL A 100 10.00 5.19 -12.02
N LEU A 101 8.92 4.84 -11.32
CA LEU A 101 7.57 5.17 -11.78
C LEU A 101 7.09 6.55 -11.36
N TYR A 102 7.45 7.01 -10.15
CA TYR A 102 6.91 8.25 -9.60
C TYR A 102 7.96 9.36 -9.56
N LEU A 103 9.19 9.08 -9.12
CA LEU A 103 10.20 10.13 -8.92
C LEU A 103 10.85 10.60 -10.22
N MET A 104 10.95 9.74 -11.24
CA MET A 104 11.47 10.12 -12.57
C MET A 104 10.42 10.85 -13.44
N SER A 105 9.13 10.76 -13.12
CA SER A 105 8.05 11.43 -13.86
C SER A 105 7.04 12.11 -12.91
N PRO A 106 7.52 13.03 -12.04
CA PRO A 106 6.71 13.61 -10.96
C PRO A 106 5.55 14.45 -11.48
N SER A 107 5.71 15.13 -12.62
CA SER A 107 4.64 15.93 -13.23
C SER A 107 3.41 15.10 -13.60
N THR A 108 3.60 13.83 -13.95
CA THR A 108 2.53 12.92 -14.37
C THR A 108 1.95 12.12 -13.20
N TYR A 109 2.81 11.70 -12.27
CA TYR A 109 2.44 10.71 -11.25
C TYR A 109 2.36 11.25 -9.82
N LEU A 110 3.05 12.35 -9.49
CA LEU A 110 3.07 12.92 -8.14
C LEU A 110 2.22 14.19 -8.01
N ILE A 111 2.18 15.01 -9.06
CA ILE A 111 1.58 16.35 -9.00
C ILE A 111 0.16 16.33 -9.57
N ASP A 112 -0.75 16.95 -8.83
CA ASP A 112 -2.06 17.38 -9.32
C ASP A 112 -2.22 18.85 -8.97
N LYS A 113 -2.24 19.71 -9.99
CA LYS A 113 -2.30 21.17 -9.81
C LYS A 113 -3.60 21.64 -9.18
N SER A 114 -4.66 20.85 -9.24
CA SER A 114 -5.92 21.15 -8.55
C SER A 114 -5.86 20.89 -7.05
N VAL A 115 -4.90 20.06 -6.60
CA VAL A 115 -4.65 19.78 -5.18
C VAL A 115 -3.64 20.78 -4.63
N LEU A 116 -2.44 20.83 -5.21
CA LEU A 116 -1.39 21.76 -4.84
C LEU A 116 -0.47 21.99 -6.04
N ASP A 117 -0.41 23.23 -6.53
CA ASP A 117 0.51 23.59 -7.62
C ASP A 117 1.93 23.71 -7.07
N MET A 118 2.78 22.74 -7.44
CA MET A 118 4.17 22.69 -7.01
C MET A 118 5.08 22.22 -8.14
N GLY A 119 6.34 22.64 -8.07
CA GLY A 119 7.36 22.20 -9.03
C GLY A 119 7.80 20.74 -8.80
N PRO A 120 8.31 20.05 -9.85
CA PRO A 120 8.83 18.68 -9.78
C PRO A 120 9.80 18.40 -8.63
N VAL A 121 10.76 19.31 -8.42
CA VAL A 121 11.79 19.16 -7.37
C VAL A 121 11.16 19.17 -5.98
N VAL A 122 10.18 20.05 -5.75
CA VAL A 122 9.45 20.15 -4.48
C VAL A 122 8.63 18.89 -4.26
N ALA A 123 7.92 18.40 -5.29
CA ALA A 123 7.14 17.17 -5.19
C ALA A 123 7.99 15.94 -4.83
N VAL A 124 9.14 15.77 -5.50
CA VAL A 124 10.07 14.66 -5.20
C VAL A 124 10.66 14.79 -3.79
N SER A 125 11.11 15.98 -3.42
CA SER A 125 11.70 16.24 -2.10
C SER A 125 10.67 16.04 -0.98
N ALA A 126 9.43 16.50 -1.19
CA ALA A 126 8.33 16.30 -0.27
C ALA A 126 8.01 14.81 -0.12
N ALA A 127 7.99 14.03 -1.19
CA ALA A 127 7.70 12.60 -1.12
C ALA A 127 8.80 11.83 -0.35
N LEU A 128 10.07 12.10 -0.64
CA LEU A 128 11.20 11.49 0.09
C LEU A 128 11.24 11.93 1.56
N GLY A 129 11.02 13.22 1.80
CA GLY A 129 10.91 13.79 3.14
C GLY A 129 9.75 13.20 3.93
N PHE A 130 8.62 12.92 3.28
CA PHE A 130 7.46 12.29 3.90
C PHE A 130 7.75 10.86 4.38
N LEU A 131 8.45 10.05 3.57
CA LEU A 131 8.89 8.71 3.98
C LEU A 131 9.88 8.77 5.16
N MET A 132 10.84 9.69 5.12
CA MET A 132 11.85 9.86 6.17
C MET A 132 11.25 10.38 7.49
N ALA A 133 10.44 11.44 7.41
CA ALA A 133 9.70 11.98 8.56
C ALA A 133 8.75 10.93 9.14
N GLY A 134 8.12 10.12 8.27
CA GLY A 134 7.45 8.86 8.56
C GLY A 134 8.07 8.08 9.70
N TRP A 135 9.31 7.65 9.44
CA TRP A 135 10.09 6.86 10.38
C TRP A 135 10.49 7.64 11.63
N ILE A 136 10.99 8.87 11.48
CA ILE A 136 11.51 9.67 12.59
C ILE A 136 10.42 9.95 13.64
N VAL A 137 9.23 10.38 13.19
CA VAL A 137 8.10 10.68 14.07
C VAL A 137 7.63 9.41 14.77
N TYR A 138 7.44 8.32 14.01
CA TYR A 138 7.03 7.04 14.58
C TYR A 138 8.05 6.48 15.59
N ASP A 139 9.35 6.52 15.28
CA ASP A 139 10.39 6.03 16.20
C ASP A 139 10.45 6.87 17.47
N THR A 140 10.31 8.19 17.33
CA THR A 140 10.23 9.12 18.47
C THR A 140 9.03 8.80 19.36
N LEU A 141 7.83 8.62 18.79
CA LEU A 141 6.63 8.22 19.56
C LEU A 141 6.87 6.92 20.33
N CYS A 142 7.47 5.91 19.70
CA CYS A 142 7.74 4.65 20.36
C CYS A 142 8.82 4.75 21.45
N ARG A 143 9.78 5.68 21.34
CA ARG A 143 10.76 5.93 22.40
C ARG A 143 10.15 6.66 23.59
N LEU A 144 9.27 7.63 23.33
CA LEU A 144 8.63 8.45 24.36
C LEU A 144 7.50 7.72 25.08
N LEU A 145 6.70 6.94 24.36
CA LEU A 145 5.48 6.31 24.86
C LEU A 145 5.59 4.78 24.95
N GLY A 146 6.78 4.22 24.73
CA GLY A 146 7.02 2.77 24.64
C GLY A 146 6.70 1.97 25.90
N THR A 147 6.39 2.62 27.02
CA THR A 147 5.94 1.99 28.27
C THR A 147 4.42 1.81 28.34
N ASN A 148 3.65 2.54 27.52
CA ASN A 148 2.18 2.50 27.49
C ASN A 148 1.71 2.15 26.07
N ASP A 149 1.61 0.85 25.79
CA ASP A 149 1.26 0.34 24.46
C ASP A 149 -0.12 0.84 23.95
N LYS A 150 -1.08 1.07 24.86
CA LYS A 150 -2.42 1.58 24.48
C LYS A 150 -2.32 3.02 23.97
N LEU A 151 -1.65 3.88 24.73
CA LEU A 151 -1.46 5.28 24.34
C LEU A 151 -0.62 5.37 23.07
N LEU A 152 0.45 4.58 22.97
CA LEU A 152 1.29 4.51 21.78
C LEU A 152 0.48 4.10 20.53
N GLY A 153 -0.34 3.06 20.63
CA GLY A 153 -1.19 2.61 19.52
C GLY A 153 -2.17 3.70 19.05
N ILE A 154 -2.78 4.44 19.98
CA ILE A 154 -3.67 5.58 19.66
C ILE A 154 -2.89 6.69 18.95
N CYS A 155 -1.74 7.10 19.48
CA CYS A 155 -0.91 8.14 18.88
C CYS A 155 -0.41 7.74 17.48
N VAL A 156 -0.03 6.48 17.28
CA VAL A 156 0.35 5.95 15.97
C VAL A 156 -0.84 5.94 15.00
N GLY A 157 -2.04 5.57 15.46
CA GLY A 157 -3.25 5.62 14.65
C GLY A 157 -3.60 7.05 14.20
N ILE A 158 -3.55 8.01 15.13
CA ILE A 158 -3.74 9.44 14.83
C ILE A 158 -2.66 9.93 13.85
N TYR A 159 -1.41 9.51 14.05
CA TYR A 159 -0.32 9.87 13.16
C TYR A 159 -0.55 9.37 11.72
N VAL A 160 -0.97 8.12 11.55
CA VAL A 160 -1.30 7.57 10.22
C VAL A 160 -2.47 8.34 9.58
N LEU A 161 -3.48 8.74 10.37
CA LEU A 161 -4.58 9.58 9.88
C LEU A 161 -4.07 10.94 9.39
N ILE A 162 -3.26 11.64 10.19
CA ILE A 162 -2.67 12.93 9.81
C ILE A 162 -1.78 12.78 8.57
N ALA A 163 -0.97 11.74 8.51
CA ALA A 163 -0.11 11.46 7.37
C ALA A 163 -0.95 11.21 6.10
N ALA A 164 -2.00 10.40 6.17
CA ALA A 164 -2.91 10.15 5.05
C ALA A 164 -3.61 11.44 4.59
N PHE A 165 -4.05 12.27 5.55
CA PHE A 165 -4.61 13.59 5.26
C PHE A 165 -3.61 14.47 4.51
N ILE A 166 -2.40 14.65 5.05
CA ILE A 166 -1.35 15.46 4.42
C ILE A 166 -1.04 14.93 3.02
N ALA A 167 -0.84 13.62 2.86
CA ALA A 167 -0.51 13.03 1.57
C ALA A 167 -1.58 13.34 0.52
N CYS A 168 -2.87 13.25 0.87
CA CYS A 168 -3.97 13.50 -0.06
C CYS A 168 -4.21 14.98 -0.38
N HIS A 169 -3.67 15.91 0.43
CA HIS A 169 -3.75 17.35 0.19
C HIS A 169 -2.45 17.94 -0.38
N VAL A 170 -1.42 17.11 -0.56
CA VAL A 170 -0.15 17.49 -1.16
C VAL A 170 0.00 16.82 -2.53
N PHE A 171 -0.18 15.50 -2.61
CA PHE A 171 0.06 14.74 -3.83
C PHE A 171 -1.22 14.42 -4.60
N ALA A 172 -1.08 14.08 -5.88
CA ALA A 172 -2.17 13.51 -6.68
C ALA A 172 -2.77 12.29 -5.95
N GLY A 173 -4.10 12.14 -5.94
CA GLY A 173 -4.79 11.14 -5.10
C GLY A 173 -4.26 9.71 -5.25
N ARG A 174 -3.94 9.29 -6.48
CA ARG A 174 -3.30 8.00 -6.76
C ARG A 174 -1.93 7.86 -6.07
N ALA A 175 -1.10 8.90 -6.16
CA ALA A 175 0.21 8.94 -5.53
C ALA A 175 0.10 9.04 -4.00
N ALA A 176 -0.85 9.81 -3.47
CA ALA A 176 -1.06 9.99 -2.05
C ALA A 176 -1.29 8.66 -1.31
N TYR A 177 -2.13 7.78 -1.87
CA TYR A 177 -2.36 6.44 -1.33
C TYR A 177 -1.07 5.61 -1.32
N LEU A 178 -0.36 5.58 -2.45
CA LEU A 178 0.89 4.85 -2.56
C LEU A 178 1.95 5.39 -1.59
N ILE A 179 2.12 6.71 -1.47
CA ILE A 179 3.08 7.37 -0.58
C ILE A 179 2.75 7.09 0.88
N THR A 180 1.46 7.09 1.25
CA THR A 180 1.03 6.72 2.61
C THR A 180 1.42 5.27 2.91
N GLY A 181 1.13 4.35 2.00
CA GLY A 181 1.55 2.95 2.13
C GLY A 181 3.08 2.79 2.15
N ALA A 182 3.81 3.54 1.33
CA ALA A 182 5.27 3.49 1.24
C ALA A 182 5.93 4.03 2.50
N MET A 183 5.35 5.07 3.12
CA MET A 183 5.76 5.58 4.42
C MET A 183 5.61 4.49 5.49
N ILE A 184 4.45 3.84 5.56
CA ILE A 184 4.21 2.76 6.53
C ILE A 184 5.13 1.57 6.26
N ALA A 185 5.33 1.15 5.01
CA ALA A 185 6.26 0.09 4.63
C ALA A 185 7.72 0.44 4.96
N THR A 186 8.09 1.71 4.82
CA THR A 186 9.41 2.23 5.24
C THR A 186 9.55 2.14 6.74
N ILE A 187 8.53 2.53 7.51
CA ILE A 187 8.51 2.34 8.97
C ILE A 187 8.72 0.86 9.32
N MET A 188 8.03 -0.05 8.64
CA MET A 188 8.14 -1.49 8.90
C MET A 188 9.54 -2.03 8.63
N SER A 189 10.17 -1.61 7.54
CA SER A 189 11.52 -2.06 7.16
C SER A 189 12.59 -1.43 8.04
N ALA A 190 12.42 -0.16 8.39
CA ALA A 190 13.29 0.57 9.32
C ALA A 190 13.22 -0.02 10.74
N ASN A 191 12.06 -0.51 11.19
CA ASN A 191 11.93 -1.29 12.43
C ASN A 191 12.85 -2.52 12.42
N VAL A 192 12.91 -3.24 11.29
CA VAL A 192 13.77 -4.41 11.14
C VAL A 192 15.24 -3.99 11.18
N PHE A 193 15.60 -3.00 10.35
CA PHE A 193 16.97 -2.58 10.13
C PHE A 193 17.62 -1.87 11.34
N PHE A 194 16.92 -0.91 11.96
CA PHE A 194 17.49 -0.08 13.02
C PHE A 194 17.22 -0.60 14.45
N VAL A 195 16.17 -1.40 14.66
CA VAL A 195 15.74 -1.79 16.01
C VAL A 195 15.85 -3.30 16.24
N ILE A 196 15.20 -4.11 15.41
CA ILE A 196 15.07 -5.55 15.64
C ILE A 196 16.40 -6.27 15.44
N ILE A 197 17.00 -6.19 14.26
CA ILE A 197 18.23 -6.94 13.94
C ILE A 197 19.42 -6.48 14.80
N PRO A 198 19.69 -5.18 14.97
CA PRO A 198 20.76 -4.74 15.88
C PRO A 198 20.52 -5.18 17.33
N GLY A 199 19.27 -5.15 17.81
CA GLY A 199 18.92 -5.62 19.15
C GLY A 199 19.14 -7.13 19.32
N GLN A 200 18.71 -7.92 18.36
CA GLN A 200 18.92 -9.38 18.35
C GLN A 200 20.41 -9.74 18.29
N ARG A 201 21.20 -9.06 17.45
CA ARG A 201 22.66 -9.26 17.39
C ARG A 201 23.34 -8.95 18.73
N LYS A 202 22.93 -7.87 19.41
CA LYS A 202 23.45 -7.54 20.75
C LYS A 202 23.08 -8.60 21.79
N MET A 203 21.86 -9.13 21.73
CA MET A 203 21.45 -10.22 22.62
C MET A 203 22.28 -11.48 22.38
N VAL A 204 22.45 -11.89 21.12
CA VAL A 204 23.29 -13.05 20.75
C VAL A 204 24.73 -12.86 21.18
N ALA A 205 25.32 -11.68 20.95
CA ALA A 205 26.69 -11.39 21.37
C ALA A 205 26.88 -11.45 22.89
N ALA A 206 25.90 -11.01 23.70
CA ALA A 206 25.95 -11.15 25.15
C ALA A 206 25.88 -12.62 25.58
N MET A 207 24.98 -13.41 24.96
CA MET A 207 24.85 -14.85 25.23
C MET A 207 26.14 -15.61 24.92
N LEU A 208 26.78 -15.33 23.79
CA LEU A 208 28.05 -15.96 23.40
C LEU A 208 29.20 -15.66 24.38
N LYS A 209 29.09 -14.56 25.15
CA LYS A 209 30.04 -14.21 26.22
C LYS A 209 29.68 -14.80 27.58
N GLY A 210 28.58 -15.54 27.69
CA GLY A 210 28.04 -16.01 28.96
C GLY A 210 27.37 -14.91 29.81
N GLU A 211 27.14 -13.73 29.23
CA GLU A 211 26.47 -12.62 29.90
C GLU A 211 24.94 -12.77 29.80
N THR A 212 24.20 -12.21 30.76
CA THR A 212 22.72 -12.15 30.66
C THR A 212 22.31 -11.03 29.69
N PRO A 213 21.64 -11.34 28.57
CA PRO A 213 21.20 -10.32 27.61
C PRO A 213 20.25 -9.30 28.23
N ASN A 214 20.42 -8.03 27.85
CA ASN A 214 19.50 -6.98 28.26
C ASN A 214 18.12 -7.17 27.60
N ALA A 215 17.11 -7.47 28.42
CA ALA A 215 15.74 -7.72 27.99
C ALA A 215 15.08 -6.55 27.23
N ILE A 216 15.61 -5.33 27.34
CA ILE A 216 15.08 -4.16 26.61
C ILE A 216 15.12 -4.35 25.09
N TYR A 217 16.13 -5.04 24.57
CA TYR A 217 16.26 -5.27 23.13
C TYR A 217 15.14 -6.18 22.62
N GLY A 218 14.86 -7.28 23.32
CA GLY A 218 13.75 -8.17 23.00
C GLY A 218 12.38 -7.50 23.14
N LYS A 219 12.16 -6.71 24.20
CA LYS A 219 10.91 -5.96 24.40
C LYS A 219 10.66 -4.96 23.26
N ARG A 220 11.67 -4.15 22.91
CA ARG A 220 11.57 -3.20 21.79
C ARG A 220 11.36 -3.92 20.46
N GLY A 221 12.11 -4.98 20.19
CA GLY A 221 11.94 -5.78 18.97
C GLY A 221 10.53 -6.37 18.84
N LYS A 222 9.98 -6.90 19.94
CA LYS A 222 8.61 -7.42 19.98
C LYS A 222 7.58 -6.32 19.73
N GLN A 223 7.70 -5.16 20.37
CA GLN A 223 6.79 -4.02 20.16
C GLN A 223 6.75 -3.61 18.68
N ARG A 224 7.92 -3.47 18.04
CA ARG A 224 8.00 -3.10 16.61
C ARG A 224 7.46 -4.19 15.69
N SER A 225 7.72 -5.45 16.00
CA SER A 225 7.16 -6.60 15.25
C SER A 225 5.63 -6.63 15.32
N VAL A 226 5.05 -6.34 16.49
CA VAL A 226 3.59 -6.25 16.66
C VAL A 226 3.02 -5.11 15.80
N HIS A 227 3.62 -3.93 15.81
CA HIS A 227 3.19 -2.82 14.94
C HIS A 227 3.26 -3.18 13.46
N ASN A 228 4.36 -3.82 13.02
CA ASN A 228 4.50 -4.28 11.64
C ASN A 228 3.36 -5.23 11.23
N THR A 229 2.92 -6.11 12.13
CA THR A 229 1.77 -6.98 11.87
C THR A 229 0.50 -6.19 11.58
N TYR A 230 0.20 -5.13 12.35
CA TYR A 230 -1.00 -4.33 12.15
C TYR A 230 -0.91 -3.41 10.93
N PHE A 231 0.29 -2.96 10.57
CA PHE A 231 0.54 -2.16 9.39
C PHE A 231 0.43 -2.94 8.07
N THR A 232 0.59 -4.26 8.11
CA THR A 232 0.70 -5.07 6.89
C THR A 232 -0.53 -4.98 5.99
N LEU A 233 -1.73 -5.22 6.50
CA LEU A 233 -2.95 -5.15 5.67
C LEU A 233 -3.26 -3.73 5.16
N PRO A 234 -3.11 -2.66 5.97
CA PRO A 234 -3.11 -1.28 5.49
C PRO A 234 -2.15 -1.01 4.32
N VAL A 235 -0.91 -1.47 4.41
CA VAL A 235 0.10 -1.31 3.36
C VAL A 235 -0.30 -2.06 2.09
N VAL A 236 -0.73 -3.31 2.21
CA VAL A 236 -1.18 -4.11 1.06
C VAL A 236 -2.32 -3.40 0.33
N PHE A 237 -3.31 -2.89 1.05
CA PHE A 237 -4.38 -2.10 0.44
C PHE A 237 -3.86 -0.86 -0.28
N ALA A 238 -3.03 -0.06 0.38
CA ALA A 238 -2.47 1.17 -0.19
C ALA A 238 -1.63 0.93 -1.45
N MET A 239 -0.97 -0.22 -1.56
CA MET A 239 -0.22 -0.60 -2.77
C MET A 239 -1.16 -1.03 -3.90
N LEU A 240 -2.21 -1.79 -3.59
CA LEU A 240 -3.19 -2.29 -4.55
C LEU A 240 -4.20 -1.24 -5.00
N SER A 241 -4.43 -0.18 -4.22
CA SER A 241 -5.42 0.86 -4.52
C SER A 241 -5.18 1.58 -5.86
N ASN A 242 -3.96 1.53 -6.39
CA ASN A 242 -3.63 2.04 -7.72
C ASN A 242 -4.44 1.41 -8.85
N HIS A 243 -5.03 0.23 -8.63
CA HIS A 243 -5.90 -0.46 -9.58
C HIS A 243 -7.38 -0.08 -9.45
N TYR A 244 -7.72 0.74 -8.45
CA TYR A 244 -9.08 0.99 -8.01
C TYR A 244 -9.33 2.50 -7.88
N ALA A 245 -9.51 3.17 -9.02
CA ALA A 245 -9.60 4.63 -9.05
C ALA A 245 -10.74 5.24 -8.22
N MET A 246 -11.82 4.48 -8.01
CA MET A 246 -12.95 4.91 -7.17
C MET A 246 -12.54 5.24 -5.73
N THR A 247 -11.44 4.68 -5.22
CA THR A 247 -11.01 4.96 -3.84
C THR A 247 -10.32 6.32 -3.72
N TYR A 248 -9.51 6.70 -4.72
CA TYR A 248 -8.64 7.87 -4.61
C TYR A 248 -9.11 9.12 -5.37
N THR A 249 -10.11 8.99 -6.25
CA THR A 249 -10.68 10.11 -7.05
C THR A 249 -11.76 10.89 -6.32
N HIS A 250 -12.29 10.35 -5.21
CA HIS A 250 -13.31 11.02 -4.42
C HIS A 250 -12.74 12.23 -3.63
N LYS A 251 -13.55 13.27 -3.42
CA LYS A 251 -13.16 14.49 -2.67
C LYS A 251 -12.62 14.19 -1.27
N TYR A 252 -13.17 13.15 -0.62
CA TYR A 252 -12.76 12.70 0.72
C TYR A 252 -11.90 11.43 0.66
N ASN A 253 -11.02 11.32 -0.35
CA ASN A 253 -10.15 10.16 -0.55
C ASN A 253 -9.34 9.79 0.70
N TRP A 254 -8.85 10.73 1.51
CA TRP A 254 -8.10 10.42 2.73
C TRP A 254 -8.95 9.67 3.78
N LEU A 255 -10.25 9.98 3.90
CA LEU A 255 -11.15 9.25 4.80
C LEU A 255 -11.37 7.82 4.32
N ILE A 256 -11.58 7.64 3.01
CA ILE A 256 -11.72 6.31 2.41
C ILE A 256 -10.47 5.46 2.69
N LEU A 257 -9.29 6.06 2.53
CA LEU A 257 -8.01 5.40 2.83
C LEU A 257 -7.95 4.92 4.28
N VAL A 258 -8.21 5.82 5.23
CA VAL A 258 -8.14 5.53 6.67
C VAL A 258 -9.19 4.50 7.08
N LEU A 259 -10.42 4.56 6.54
CA LEU A 259 -11.48 3.59 6.83
C LEU A 259 -11.09 2.18 6.39
N ILE A 260 -10.54 2.02 5.19
CA ILE A 260 -10.13 0.71 4.67
C ILE A 260 -8.86 0.20 5.39
N MET A 261 -7.92 1.09 5.72
CA MET A 261 -6.78 0.74 6.57
C MET A 261 -7.23 0.25 7.95
N LEU A 262 -8.19 0.93 8.58
CA LEU A 262 -8.77 0.53 9.85
C LEU A 262 -9.46 -0.83 9.74
N ALA A 263 -10.21 -1.07 8.66
CA ALA A 263 -10.81 -2.38 8.39
C ALA A 263 -9.74 -3.48 8.32
N GLY A 264 -8.64 -3.23 7.60
CA GLY A 264 -7.49 -4.13 7.54
C GLY A 264 -6.89 -4.40 8.93
N ALA A 265 -6.69 -3.37 9.75
CA ALA A 265 -6.16 -3.52 11.10
C ALA A 265 -7.10 -4.34 12.01
N LEU A 266 -8.42 -4.16 11.93
CA LEU A 266 -9.42 -4.93 12.68
C LEU A 266 -9.46 -6.40 12.24
N ILE A 267 -9.42 -6.65 10.94
CA ILE A 267 -9.34 -8.02 10.39
C ILE A 267 -8.04 -8.68 10.88
N ARG A 268 -6.92 -7.95 10.91
CA ARG A 268 -5.66 -8.49 11.44
C ARG A 268 -5.76 -8.79 12.93
N GLN A 269 -6.34 -7.89 13.72
CA GLN A 269 -6.57 -8.08 15.16
C GLN A 269 -7.33 -9.38 15.42
N PHE A 270 -8.37 -9.67 14.63
CA PHE A 270 -9.11 -10.93 14.75
C PHE A 270 -8.21 -12.15 14.62
N PHE A 271 -7.36 -12.20 13.59
CA PHE A 271 -6.43 -13.32 13.43
C PHE A 271 -5.45 -13.38 14.60
N VAL A 272 -4.89 -12.25 15.04
CA VAL A 272 -3.97 -12.23 16.20
C VAL A 272 -4.63 -12.79 17.46
N MET A 273 -5.87 -12.38 17.76
CA MET A 273 -6.63 -12.87 18.92
C MET A 273 -7.03 -14.34 18.77
N ARG A 274 -7.39 -14.77 17.55
CA ARG A 274 -7.72 -16.16 17.26
C ARG A 274 -6.55 -17.11 17.54
N HIS A 275 -5.31 -16.72 17.22
CA HIS A 275 -4.13 -17.51 17.56
C HIS A 275 -3.91 -17.65 19.07
N ARG A 276 -4.44 -16.72 19.88
CA ARG A 276 -4.46 -16.81 21.35
C ARG A 276 -5.65 -17.62 21.90
N GLY A 277 -6.45 -18.23 21.03
CA GLY A 277 -7.66 -18.97 21.41
C GLY A 277 -8.91 -18.10 21.59
N GLN A 278 -8.88 -16.80 21.26
CA GLN A 278 -10.03 -15.89 21.38
C GLN A 278 -10.66 -15.62 20.02
N VAL A 279 -11.91 -16.06 19.81
CA VAL A 279 -12.62 -15.88 18.53
C VAL A 279 -13.55 -14.67 18.61
N LEU A 280 -13.06 -13.50 18.20
CA LEU A 280 -13.76 -12.21 18.32
C LEU A 280 -14.38 -11.75 17.00
N TRP A 281 -15.44 -12.43 16.54
CA TRP A 281 -16.08 -12.19 15.22
C TRP A 281 -16.58 -10.76 14.97
N TYR A 282 -16.82 -9.97 16.02
CA TYR A 282 -17.20 -8.57 15.86
C TYR A 282 -16.11 -7.73 15.16
N MET A 283 -14.84 -8.13 15.23
CA MET A 283 -13.73 -7.43 14.57
C MET A 283 -13.77 -7.50 13.03
N PRO A 284 -13.82 -8.69 12.39
CA PRO A 284 -13.96 -8.76 10.93
C PRO A 284 -15.32 -8.26 10.45
N VAL A 285 -16.39 -8.40 11.26
CA VAL A 285 -17.70 -7.80 10.95
C VAL A 285 -17.60 -6.28 10.93
N ALA A 286 -16.97 -5.66 11.93
CA ALA A 286 -16.73 -4.22 11.93
C ALA A 286 -15.86 -3.78 10.73
N GLY A 287 -14.83 -4.56 10.38
CA GLY A 287 -14.03 -4.33 9.18
C GLY A 287 -14.87 -4.37 7.90
N LEU A 288 -15.76 -5.36 7.76
CA LEU A 288 -16.68 -5.45 6.63
C LEU A 288 -17.64 -4.26 6.55
N VAL A 289 -18.20 -3.83 7.69
CA VAL A 289 -19.07 -2.63 7.75
C VAL A 289 -18.32 -1.38 7.29
N LEU A 290 -17.07 -1.20 7.68
CA LEU A 290 -16.25 -0.06 7.21
C LEU A 290 -16.02 -0.10 5.69
N VAL A 291 -15.75 -1.29 5.13
CA VAL A 291 -15.58 -1.46 3.68
C VAL A 291 -16.89 -1.20 2.93
N LEU A 292 -18.02 -1.70 3.44
CA LEU A 292 -19.34 -1.42 2.86
C LEU A 292 -19.72 0.06 2.96
N GLY A 293 -19.36 0.73 4.05
CA GLY A 293 -19.50 2.18 4.19
C GLY A 293 -18.67 2.94 3.16
N ALA A 294 -17.41 2.54 2.94
CA ALA A 294 -16.57 3.13 1.89
C ALA A 294 -17.13 2.85 0.49
N PHE A 295 -17.66 1.65 0.24
CA PHE A 295 -18.34 1.31 -1.00
C PHE A 295 -19.56 2.23 -1.24
N ALA A 296 -20.46 2.33 -0.26
CA ALA A 296 -21.65 3.17 -0.36
C ALA A 296 -21.29 4.65 -0.61
N TRP A 297 -20.22 5.13 0.02
CA TRP A 297 -19.75 6.52 -0.14
C TRP A 297 -19.08 6.77 -1.50
N THR A 298 -18.44 5.76 -2.09
CA THR A 298 -17.78 5.87 -3.39
C THR A 298 -18.67 5.49 -4.57
N MET A 299 -19.94 5.13 -4.33
CA MET A 299 -20.89 4.87 -5.40
C MET A 299 -21.00 6.11 -6.30
N PRO A 300 -20.78 5.96 -7.62
CA PRO A 300 -20.93 7.07 -8.55
C PRO A 300 -22.36 7.61 -8.50
N ALA A 301 -22.51 8.93 -8.40
CA ALA A 301 -23.81 9.54 -8.63
C ALA A 301 -24.26 9.20 -10.05
N PRO A 302 -25.55 8.85 -10.27
CA PRO A 302 -26.08 8.69 -11.61
C PRO A 302 -25.76 9.93 -12.43
N SER A 303 -25.05 9.77 -13.54
CA SER A 303 -24.93 10.86 -14.51
C SER A 303 -26.31 11.03 -15.12
N VAL A 304 -27.05 12.04 -14.66
CA VAL A 304 -28.29 12.44 -15.32
C VAL A 304 -27.85 12.89 -16.71
N PRO A 305 -28.24 12.19 -17.79
CA PRO A 305 -27.99 12.69 -19.13
C PRO A 305 -28.61 14.09 -19.16
N VAL A 306 -27.83 15.12 -19.46
CA VAL A 306 -28.42 16.41 -19.77
C VAL A 306 -29.40 16.12 -20.88
N ALA A 307 -30.70 16.25 -20.61
CA ALA A 307 -31.73 16.00 -21.61
C ALA A 307 -31.36 16.87 -22.81
N GLN A 308 -30.90 16.24 -23.89
CA GLN A 308 -30.68 16.96 -25.13
C GLN A 308 -32.04 17.55 -25.48
N ALA A 309 -32.10 18.88 -25.56
CA ALA A 309 -33.31 19.56 -25.97
C ALA A 309 -33.83 18.89 -27.24
N ALA A 310 -35.14 18.61 -27.31
CA ALA A 310 -35.72 17.98 -28.48
C ALA A 310 -35.35 18.79 -29.74
N GLY A 311 -34.57 18.18 -30.65
CA GLY A 311 -34.04 18.83 -31.86
C GLY A 311 -32.59 19.33 -31.76
N ALA A 312 -31.89 19.14 -30.64
CA ALA A 312 -30.46 19.41 -30.57
C ALA A 312 -29.67 18.45 -31.50
N PRO A 313 -28.63 18.93 -32.21
CA PRO A 313 -27.85 18.09 -33.10
C PRO A 313 -27.16 16.96 -32.31
N THR A 314 -27.25 15.74 -32.83
CA THR A 314 -26.55 14.57 -32.28
C THR A 314 -25.05 14.82 -32.31
N ILE A 315 -24.41 14.75 -31.16
CA ILE A 315 -22.95 14.87 -31.04
C ILE A 315 -22.31 13.64 -31.66
N LYS A 316 -21.39 13.87 -32.60
CA LYS A 316 -20.64 12.84 -33.35
C LYS A 316 -19.21 12.73 -32.84
N VAL A 317 -18.48 11.70 -33.27
CA VAL A 317 -17.09 11.52 -32.84
C VAL A 317 -16.21 12.68 -33.31
N ALA A 318 -16.50 13.24 -34.49
CA ALA A 318 -15.83 14.42 -35.03
C ALA A 318 -15.89 15.64 -34.08
N ASP A 319 -16.97 15.77 -33.31
CA ASP A 319 -17.16 16.89 -32.38
C ASP A 319 -16.30 16.76 -31.11
N ILE A 320 -15.95 15.54 -30.72
CA ILE A 320 -15.13 15.26 -29.53
C ILE A 320 -13.69 14.90 -29.87
N GLN A 321 -13.39 14.54 -31.13
CA GLN A 321 -12.06 14.13 -31.55
C GLN A 321 -10.98 15.18 -31.20
N PRO A 322 -11.17 16.50 -31.39
CA PRO A 322 -10.17 17.47 -30.95
C PRO A 322 -9.87 17.43 -29.44
N ILE A 323 -10.91 17.20 -28.62
CA ILE A 323 -10.77 17.04 -27.17
C ILE A 323 -9.95 15.78 -26.88
N ILE A 324 -10.29 14.65 -27.50
CA ILE A 324 -9.58 13.39 -27.28
C ILE A 324 -8.10 13.50 -27.72
N GLN A 325 -7.83 14.14 -28.86
CA GLN A 325 -6.47 14.36 -29.34
C GLN A 325 -5.65 15.21 -28.36
N GLN A 326 -6.21 16.33 -27.89
CA GLN A 326 -5.50 17.23 -26.99
C GLN A 326 -5.34 16.65 -25.57
N ARG A 327 -6.35 15.92 -25.07
CA ARG A 327 -6.41 15.50 -23.67
C ARG A 327 -5.95 14.08 -23.42
N CYS A 328 -6.06 13.17 -24.40
CA CYS A 328 -5.87 11.73 -24.23
C CYS A 328 -4.77 11.14 -25.11
N ALA A 329 -4.66 11.56 -26.38
CA ALA A 329 -3.72 10.97 -27.35
C ALA A 329 -2.24 11.18 -27.00
N THR A 330 -1.92 12.13 -26.10
CA THR A 330 -0.56 12.30 -25.53
C THR A 330 -0.07 11.05 -24.78
N CYS A 331 -0.99 10.24 -24.24
CA CYS A 331 -0.70 8.94 -23.63
C CYS A 331 -1.26 7.76 -24.44
N HIS A 332 -2.39 7.95 -25.12
CA HIS A 332 -3.16 6.89 -25.78
C HIS A 332 -3.11 7.04 -27.31
N SER A 333 -1.91 6.90 -27.88
CA SER A 333 -1.68 6.94 -29.33
C SER A 333 -0.68 5.87 -29.78
N ALA A 334 -0.56 5.65 -31.08
CA ALA A 334 0.47 4.81 -31.67
C ALA A 334 1.89 5.32 -31.36
N HIS A 335 2.02 6.64 -31.15
CA HIS A 335 3.26 7.31 -30.79
C HIS A 335 3.06 8.28 -29.61
N PRO A 336 2.90 7.76 -28.37
CA PRO A 336 2.67 8.61 -27.21
C PRO A 336 3.86 9.51 -26.91
N THR A 337 3.59 10.71 -26.41
CA THR A 337 4.62 11.70 -26.08
C THR A 337 4.93 11.75 -24.59
N MET A 338 4.02 11.30 -23.73
CA MET A 338 4.19 11.30 -22.27
C MET A 338 4.53 9.93 -21.68
N MET A 339 4.46 8.86 -22.46
CA MET A 339 4.78 7.50 -22.00
C MET A 339 5.49 6.71 -23.11
N GLY A 340 6.23 5.67 -22.73
CA GLY A 340 6.94 4.81 -23.70
C GLY A 340 6.02 3.95 -24.58
N SER A 341 4.79 3.71 -24.16
CA SER A 341 3.76 2.95 -24.88
C SER A 341 2.37 3.32 -24.40
N ALA A 342 1.34 3.07 -25.22
CA ALA A 342 -0.05 3.36 -24.86
C ALA A 342 -0.53 2.45 -23.71
N PRO A 343 -0.99 3.00 -22.57
CA PRO A 343 -1.39 2.17 -21.45
C PRO A 343 -2.55 1.25 -21.84
N ALA A 344 -2.45 -0.03 -21.45
CA ALA A 344 -3.39 -1.09 -21.77
C ALA A 344 -3.65 -1.29 -23.28
N GLY A 345 -2.74 -0.81 -24.15
CA GLY A 345 -2.89 -0.89 -25.60
C GLY A 345 -4.05 -0.06 -26.16
N VAL A 346 -4.58 0.90 -25.38
CA VAL A 346 -5.68 1.75 -25.82
C VAL A 346 -5.13 2.87 -26.70
N LEU A 347 -5.48 2.81 -27.99
CA LEU A 347 -5.19 3.84 -28.98
C LEU A 347 -6.44 4.70 -29.19
N LEU A 348 -6.25 6.00 -29.43
CA LEU A 348 -7.31 6.99 -29.64
C LEU A 348 -6.95 7.96 -30.78
N ASP A 349 -6.13 7.53 -31.74
CA ASP A 349 -5.66 8.35 -32.86
C ASP A 349 -6.78 8.62 -33.87
N THR A 350 -7.60 7.60 -34.14
CA THR A 350 -8.64 7.63 -35.18
C THR A 350 -10.06 7.63 -34.62
N PRO A 351 -11.05 8.15 -35.38
CA PRO A 351 -12.48 8.04 -35.05
C PRO A 351 -12.93 6.62 -34.69
N ALA A 352 -12.45 5.62 -35.45
CA ALA A 352 -12.78 4.22 -35.25
C ALA A 352 -12.27 3.69 -33.90
N GLU A 353 -11.03 4.03 -33.53
CA GLU A 353 -10.43 3.64 -32.25
C GLU A 353 -11.11 4.32 -31.06
N ILE A 354 -11.48 5.60 -31.19
CA ILE A 354 -12.24 6.35 -30.17
C ILE A 354 -13.59 5.66 -29.92
N LYS A 355 -14.29 5.29 -30.99
CA LYS A 355 -15.57 4.57 -30.92
C LYS A 355 -15.42 3.18 -30.30
N GLN A 356 -14.41 2.42 -30.73
CA GLN A 356 -14.09 1.10 -30.16
C GLN A 356 -13.84 1.17 -28.65
N ASN A 357 -13.26 2.27 -28.17
CA ASN A 357 -12.95 2.49 -26.76
C ASN A 357 -13.97 3.37 -26.03
N ALA A 358 -15.15 3.65 -26.61
CA ALA A 358 -16.13 4.61 -26.09
C ALA A 358 -16.49 4.36 -24.61
N GLN A 359 -16.76 3.10 -24.24
CA GLN A 359 -17.08 2.74 -22.85
C GLN A 359 -15.91 3.02 -21.90
N ARG A 360 -14.67 2.73 -22.31
CA ARG A 360 -13.46 2.98 -21.49
C ARG A 360 -13.23 4.48 -21.33
N VAL A 361 -13.36 5.25 -22.41
CA VAL A 361 -13.25 6.72 -22.39
C VAL A 361 -14.29 7.31 -21.43
N HIS A 362 -15.56 6.91 -21.57
CA HIS A 362 -16.63 7.37 -20.68
C HIS A 362 -16.33 7.01 -19.20
N GLN A 363 -15.99 5.75 -18.93
CA GLN A 363 -15.74 5.31 -17.55
C GLN A 363 -14.56 6.06 -16.91
N GLN A 364 -13.44 6.21 -17.62
CA GLN A 364 -12.21 6.76 -17.06
C GLN A 364 -12.20 8.29 -17.01
N ALA A 365 -12.70 8.95 -18.06
CA ALA A 365 -12.71 10.42 -18.14
C ALA A 365 -13.99 11.04 -17.57
N VAL A 366 -15.15 10.42 -17.71
CA VAL A 366 -16.41 11.04 -17.26
C VAL A 366 -16.79 10.53 -15.87
N THR A 367 -16.95 9.22 -15.72
CA THR A 367 -17.49 8.63 -14.49
C THR A 367 -16.50 8.71 -13.32
N LEU A 368 -15.29 8.18 -13.50
CA LEU A 368 -14.28 8.15 -12.45
C LEU A 368 -13.45 9.44 -12.38
N LYS A 369 -13.42 10.22 -13.46
CA LYS A 369 -12.50 11.35 -13.64
C LYS A 369 -11.03 11.00 -13.31
N ALA A 370 -10.66 9.74 -13.51
CA ALA A 370 -9.32 9.22 -13.24
C ALA A 370 -8.32 9.59 -14.35
N MET A 371 -8.84 9.84 -15.56
CA MET A 371 -8.07 10.28 -16.70
C MET A 371 -8.50 11.68 -17.14
N PRO A 372 -7.57 12.52 -17.64
CA PRO A 372 -6.11 12.33 -17.65
C PRO A 372 -5.55 12.23 -16.23
N LEU A 373 -4.47 11.46 -16.00
CA LEU A 373 -3.88 11.29 -14.67
C LEU A 373 -3.60 12.65 -14.02
N GLY A 374 -4.08 12.89 -12.80
CA GLY A 374 -3.91 14.19 -12.10
C GLY A 374 -4.39 15.40 -12.91
N ASN A 375 -5.29 15.18 -13.87
CA ASN A 375 -5.72 16.14 -14.88
C ASN A 375 -4.56 16.89 -15.58
N VAL A 376 -3.44 16.19 -15.86
CA VAL A 376 -2.20 16.80 -16.39
C VAL A 376 -2.38 17.55 -17.72
N THR A 377 -3.33 17.14 -18.55
CA THR A 377 -3.66 17.83 -19.82
C THR A 377 -4.78 18.86 -19.66
N GLN A 378 -5.25 19.13 -18.43
CA GLN A 378 -6.26 20.14 -18.10
C GLN A 378 -7.59 19.95 -18.82
N MET A 379 -8.13 18.72 -18.81
CA MET A 379 -9.46 18.45 -19.35
C MET A 379 -10.53 19.09 -18.47
N THR A 380 -11.38 19.92 -19.08
CA THR A 380 -12.42 20.69 -18.36
C THR A 380 -13.69 19.88 -18.14
N ASP A 381 -14.53 20.29 -17.18
CA ASP A 381 -15.83 19.63 -16.97
C ASP A 381 -16.78 19.78 -18.17
N ALA A 382 -16.72 20.90 -18.91
CA ALA A 382 -17.50 21.08 -20.14
C ALA A 382 -17.07 20.10 -21.24
N GLU A 383 -15.76 19.87 -21.41
CA GLU A 383 -15.24 18.86 -22.33
C GLU A 383 -15.69 17.44 -21.91
N ARG A 384 -15.66 17.13 -20.61
CA ARG A 384 -16.15 15.84 -20.08
C ARG A 384 -17.65 15.66 -20.34
N GLN A 385 -18.45 16.71 -20.16
CA GLN A 385 -19.88 16.68 -20.46
C GLN A 385 -20.16 16.45 -21.95
N LYS A 386 -19.36 17.04 -22.85
CA LYS A 386 -19.47 16.79 -24.29
C LYS A 386 -19.19 15.33 -24.64
N VAL A 387 -18.15 14.73 -24.04
CA VAL A 387 -17.84 13.29 -24.18
C VAL A 387 -18.96 12.42 -23.59
N ALA A 388 -19.52 12.81 -22.45
CA ALA A 388 -20.66 12.11 -21.82
C ALA A 388 -21.89 12.10 -22.73
N ALA A 389 -22.22 13.25 -23.32
CA ALA A 389 -23.36 13.40 -24.21
C ALA A 389 -23.18 12.63 -25.53
N TRP A 390 -21.96 12.57 -26.08
CA TRP A 390 -21.63 11.71 -27.22
C TRP A 390 -21.82 10.22 -26.90
N PHE A 391 -21.33 9.77 -25.73
CA PHE A 391 -21.48 8.38 -25.30
C PHE A 391 -22.95 8.00 -25.07
N ALA A 392 -23.70 8.85 -24.37
CA ALA A 392 -25.14 8.66 -24.11
C ALA A 392 -25.97 8.65 -25.40
N GLY A 393 -25.54 9.40 -26.42
CA GLY A 393 -26.14 9.40 -27.77
C GLY A 393 -25.83 8.15 -28.60
N GLY A 394 -25.13 7.15 -28.06
CA GLY A 394 -24.81 5.89 -28.73
C GLY A 394 -23.42 5.83 -29.37
N ALA A 395 -22.51 6.75 -29.01
CA ALA A 395 -21.16 6.83 -29.56
C ALA A 395 -21.16 6.89 -31.11
N VAL A 396 -21.98 7.80 -31.64
CA VAL A 396 -22.22 7.97 -33.08
C VAL A 396 -20.95 8.49 -33.76
N GLU A 397 -20.75 8.04 -34.99
CA GLU A 397 -19.63 8.43 -35.84
C GLU A 397 -19.78 9.86 -36.39
#